data_AF-A0A2U2RVW9-F1
#
_entry.id   AF-A0A2U2RVW9-F1
#
_cell.length_a   1.000
_cell.length_b   1.000
_cell.length_c   1.000
_cell.angle_alpha   90.00
_cell.angle_beta   90.00
_cell.angle_gamma   90.00
#
_symmetry.space_group_name_H-M   'P 1'
#
loop_
_entity.id
_entity.type
_entity.pdbx_description
1 polymer ?
#
loop_
_entity_poly.entity_id
_entity_poly.type
_entity_poly.pdbx_seq_one_letter_code
_entity_poly.pdbx_strand_id
1 'polypeptide(L)'
;CPEEAGPEELQGCPDSDGDGVADKDDKCPNVAGLIEMDGCPDSDGDGVADNVDKCPEQKGDPDNDGCPLKDSDGDGVPDNDDKCPQVSGNLANDGCPDEPSDLLSFINSEKSRILFKADSSSLDSSDLMIIDTFKSLLDKYPDTTVTIEGHASSDGSEAYNQKLSERRAAAVKKISC
;
A
#
# COMPACT_ATOMS: atom_id res chain seq x y z
N CYS A 1 32.04 8.85 -43.77
CA CYS A 1 31.68 7.53 -44.32
C CYS A 1 31.99 7.59 -45.81
N PRO A 2 33.10 7.00 -46.30
CA PRO A 2 33.71 7.43 -47.57
C PRO A 2 32.90 7.10 -48.83
N GLU A 3 31.92 6.19 -48.74
CA GLU A 3 31.07 5.77 -49.85
C GLU A 3 29.66 6.39 -49.82
N GLU A 4 29.33 7.16 -48.78
CA GLU A 4 28.01 7.72 -48.53
C GLU A 4 28.07 9.25 -48.36
N ALA A 5 27.02 9.96 -48.75
CA ALA A 5 26.95 11.41 -48.59
C ALA A 5 26.43 11.77 -47.20
N GLY A 6 27.03 12.76 -46.55
CA GLY A 6 26.60 13.25 -45.24
C GLY A 6 27.10 14.66 -44.90
N PRO A 7 26.57 15.30 -43.85
CA PRO A 7 26.97 16.62 -43.38
C PRO A 7 28.44 16.70 -42.93
N GLU A 8 29.02 17.92 -43.00
CA GLU A 8 30.40 18.18 -42.55
C GLU A 8 30.53 17.99 -41.03
N GLU A 9 29.47 18.35 -40.29
CA GLU A 9 29.33 18.21 -38.85
C GLU A 9 29.54 16.75 -38.38
N LEU A 10 29.15 15.78 -39.21
CA LEU A 10 29.29 14.34 -38.97
C LEU A 10 30.40 13.71 -39.82
N GLN A 11 31.38 14.51 -40.26
CA GLN A 11 32.55 14.06 -41.03
C GLN A 11 32.15 13.31 -42.32
N GLY A 12 31.08 13.76 -42.97
CA GLY A 12 30.55 13.15 -44.18
C GLY A 12 29.93 11.77 -43.94
N CYS A 13 29.32 11.53 -42.77
CA CYS A 13 28.47 10.37 -42.54
C CYS A 13 26.99 10.79 -42.58
N PRO A 14 26.11 9.97 -43.16
CA PRO A 14 24.68 10.25 -43.16
C PRO A 14 24.11 10.22 -41.74
N ASP A 15 23.01 10.94 -41.58
CA ASP A 15 22.17 11.04 -40.38
C ASP A 15 20.73 11.13 -40.91
N SER A 16 20.05 9.99 -40.87
CA SER A 16 18.82 9.71 -41.60
C SER A 16 17.59 10.30 -40.92
N ASP A 17 17.59 10.43 -39.60
CA ASP A 17 16.50 11.04 -38.82
C ASP A 17 16.80 12.44 -38.28
N GLY A 18 18.05 12.89 -38.36
CA GLY A 18 18.47 14.26 -38.09
C GLY A 18 18.62 14.57 -36.61
N ASP A 19 18.90 13.58 -35.77
CA ASP A 19 19.08 13.76 -34.32
C ASP A 19 20.49 14.20 -33.92
N GLY A 20 21.42 14.21 -34.88
CA GLY A 20 22.82 14.60 -34.69
C GLY A 20 23.76 13.45 -34.33
N VAL A 21 23.28 12.20 -34.34
CA VAL A 21 24.09 10.98 -34.29
C VAL A 21 24.17 10.40 -35.71
N ALA A 22 25.38 10.09 -36.19
CA ALA A 22 25.52 9.52 -37.52
C ALA A 22 24.94 8.10 -37.57
N ASP A 23 24.33 7.69 -38.69
CA ASP A 23 23.66 6.38 -38.88
C ASP A 23 24.54 5.18 -38.47
N LYS A 24 25.86 5.30 -38.58
CA LYS A 24 26.82 4.25 -38.22
C LYS A 24 27.02 4.07 -36.71
N ASP A 25 26.77 5.12 -35.95
CA ASP A 25 26.91 5.18 -34.48
C ASP A 25 25.54 5.15 -33.79
N ASP A 26 24.48 5.48 -34.52
CA ASP A 26 23.09 5.49 -34.08
C ASP A 26 22.52 4.06 -33.95
N LYS A 27 21.91 3.78 -32.79
CA LYS A 27 21.20 2.53 -32.49
C LYS A 27 19.77 2.49 -33.02
N CYS A 28 19.22 3.65 -33.36
CA CYS A 28 17.89 3.87 -33.91
C CYS A 28 17.90 4.77 -35.17
N PRO A 29 18.60 4.42 -36.28
CA PRO A 29 18.91 5.33 -37.41
C PRO A 29 17.74 5.92 -38.22
N ASN A 30 16.50 5.67 -37.83
CA ASN A 30 15.32 6.18 -38.54
C ASN A 30 14.31 6.83 -37.56
N VAL A 31 14.67 6.98 -36.30
CA VAL A 31 13.82 7.50 -35.23
C VAL A 31 14.69 8.38 -34.34
N ALA A 32 14.56 9.70 -34.53
CA ALA A 32 15.36 10.67 -33.80
C ALA A 32 15.30 10.45 -32.29
N GLY A 33 16.47 10.40 -31.66
CA GLY A 33 16.60 10.13 -30.23
C GLY A 33 17.54 11.08 -29.49
N LEU A 34 17.98 10.63 -28.32
CA LEU A 34 18.89 11.37 -27.47
C LEU A 34 20.34 10.96 -27.77
N ILE A 35 21.24 11.94 -27.84
CA ILE A 35 22.68 11.70 -28.04
C ILE A 35 23.23 10.83 -26.90
N GLU A 36 22.77 11.04 -25.67
CA GLU A 36 23.17 10.24 -24.50
C GLU A 36 22.73 8.77 -24.56
N MET A 37 21.78 8.44 -25.46
CA MET A 37 21.22 7.11 -25.68
C MET A 37 21.60 6.54 -27.04
N ASP A 38 22.75 6.97 -27.59
CA ASP A 38 23.25 6.57 -28.90
C ASP A 38 22.20 6.73 -30.02
N GLY A 39 21.44 7.83 -30.01
CA GLY A 39 20.45 8.18 -31.04
C GLY A 39 19.07 7.54 -30.86
N CYS A 40 18.82 6.85 -29.74
CA CYS A 40 17.50 6.29 -29.46
C CYS A 40 16.62 7.18 -28.57
N PRO A 41 15.29 7.20 -28.79
CA PRO A 41 14.35 7.88 -27.90
C PRO A 41 14.21 7.15 -26.55
N ASP A 42 13.74 7.89 -25.55
CA ASP A 42 13.32 7.42 -24.22
C ASP A 42 11.96 8.07 -23.94
N SER A 43 10.89 7.35 -24.28
CA SER A 43 9.53 7.88 -24.40
C SER A 43 8.89 8.16 -23.04
N ASP A 44 9.19 7.36 -22.02
CA ASP A 44 8.68 7.58 -20.67
C ASP A 44 9.64 8.35 -19.76
N GLY A 45 10.92 8.44 -20.11
CA GLY A 45 11.93 9.20 -19.38
C GLY A 45 12.38 8.51 -18.10
N ASP A 46 12.55 7.18 -18.11
CA ASP A 46 13.10 6.39 -17.01
C ASP A 46 14.62 6.16 -17.10
N GLY A 47 15.24 6.53 -18.24
CA GLY A 47 16.66 6.37 -18.49
C GLY A 47 17.04 5.08 -19.21
N VAL A 48 16.07 4.30 -19.69
CA VAL A 48 16.24 3.14 -20.57
C VAL A 48 15.68 3.50 -21.94
N ALA A 49 16.50 3.42 -22.99
CA ALA A 49 16.05 3.77 -24.33
C ALA A 49 14.98 2.79 -24.87
N ASP A 50 14.01 3.28 -25.64
CA ASP A 50 12.84 2.54 -26.14
C ASP A 50 13.20 1.24 -26.87
N ASN A 51 14.39 1.18 -27.49
CA ASN A 51 14.86 0.02 -28.24
C ASN A 51 15.30 -1.16 -27.35
N VAL A 52 15.59 -0.89 -26.07
CA VAL A 52 16.01 -1.88 -25.06
C VAL A 52 15.08 -1.93 -23.85
N ASP A 53 14.17 -0.97 -23.72
CA ASP A 53 13.11 -0.96 -22.73
C ASP A 53 12.01 -1.98 -23.09
N LYS A 54 11.65 -2.84 -22.13
CA LYS A 54 10.55 -3.80 -22.27
C LYS A 54 9.17 -3.16 -22.04
N CYS A 55 9.11 -1.98 -21.45
CA CYS A 55 7.93 -1.20 -21.13
C CYS A 55 8.05 0.29 -21.54
N PRO A 56 8.31 0.65 -22.82
CA PRO A 56 8.68 2.02 -23.28
C PRO A 56 7.70 3.18 -22.98
N GLU A 57 6.54 2.89 -22.43
CA GLU A 57 5.47 3.87 -22.15
C GLU A 57 5.16 3.94 -20.64
N GLN A 58 5.94 3.27 -19.80
CA GLN A 58 5.72 3.10 -18.37
C GLN A 58 7.04 3.05 -17.62
N LYS A 59 7.35 4.17 -16.94
CA LYS A 59 8.58 4.31 -16.17
C LYS A 59 8.88 3.08 -15.32
N GLY A 60 10.07 2.53 -15.49
CA GLY A 60 10.53 1.39 -14.73
C GLY A 60 11.88 1.59 -14.07
N ASP A 61 12.38 0.45 -13.56
CA ASP A 61 13.72 0.35 -13.03
C ASP A 61 14.66 -0.14 -14.13
N PRO A 62 15.82 0.51 -14.38
CA PRO A 62 16.82 0.02 -15.30
C PRO A 62 17.29 -1.42 -15.02
N ASP A 63 17.31 -1.84 -13.75
CA ASP A 63 17.66 -3.21 -13.35
C ASP A 63 16.53 -4.22 -13.68
N ASN A 64 15.33 -3.73 -14.02
CA ASN A 64 14.18 -4.50 -14.47
C ASN A 64 13.82 -4.21 -15.95
N ASP A 65 14.84 -3.90 -16.77
CA ASP A 65 14.72 -3.66 -18.21
C ASP A 65 13.69 -2.56 -18.56
N GLY A 66 13.63 -1.48 -17.77
CA GLY A 66 12.72 -0.34 -17.98
C GLY A 66 11.27 -0.61 -17.60
N CYS A 67 10.98 -1.77 -16.99
CA CYS A 67 9.62 -2.08 -16.50
C CYS A 67 9.42 -1.71 -15.03
N PRO A 68 8.22 -1.24 -14.62
CA PRO A 68 7.90 -1.05 -13.22
C PRO A 68 7.95 -2.37 -12.46
N LEU A 69 8.45 -2.32 -11.23
CA LEU A 69 8.36 -3.46 -10.33
C LEU A 69 6.90 -3.75 -10.00
N LYS A 70 6.59 -5.03 -9.81
CA LYS A 70 5.24 -5.46 -9.47
C LYS A 70 4.90 -4.98 -8.06
N ASP A 71 3.78 -4.28 -7.94
CA ASP A 71 3.18 -3.82 -6.68
C ASP A 71 1.70 -4.27 -6.73
N SER A 72 1.40 -5.35 -6.01
CA SER A 72 0.12 -6.05 -6.13
C SER A 72 -1.03 -5.36 -5.42
N ASP A 73 -0.76 -4.61 -4.36
CA ASP A 73 -1.79 -3.90 -3.59
C ASP A 73 -1.77 -2.37 -3.79
N GLY A 74 -0.75 -1.86 -4.50
CA GLY A 74 -0.69 -0.48 -4.96
C GLY A 74 -0.34 0.51 -3.87
N ASP A 75 0.34 0.09 -2.80
CA ASP A 75 0.74 0.97 -1.71
C ASP A 75 2.04 1.76 -1.96
N GLY A 76 2.69 1.48 -3.09
CA GLY A 76 3.93 2.14 -3.52
C GLY A 76 5.20 1.45 -3.05
N VAL A 77 5.11 0.31 -2.36
CA VAL A 77 6.23 -0.58 -2.03
C VAL A 77 6.19 -1.80 -2.95
N PRO A 78 7.22 -2.05 -3.77
CA PRO A 78 7.26 -3.23 -4.63
C PRO A 78 7.12 -4.56 -3.87
N ASP A 79 6.46 -5.56 -4.47
CA ASP A 79 6.19 -6.90 -3.89
C ASP A 79 7.45 -7.57 -3.29
N ASN A 80 8.64 -7.29 -3.83
CA ASN A 80 9.92 -7.84 -3.36
C ASN A 80 10.45 -7.16 -2.09
N ASP A 81 10.02 -5.93 -1.81
CA ASP A 81 10.42 -5.13 -0.65
C ASP A 81 9.27 -4.97 0.37
N ASP A 82 8.05 -5.33 -0.03
CA ASP A 82 6.85 -5.33 0.80
C ASP A 82 6.76 -6.60 1.67
N LYS A 83 6.58 -6.40 2.98
CA LYS A 83 6.37 -7.50 3.94
C LYS A 83 4.94 -8.04 3.92
N CYS A 84 4.00 -7.28 3.38
CA CYS A 84 2.58 -7.59 3.26
C CYS A 84 2.06 -7.42 1.81
N PRO A 85 2.58 -8.13 0.78
CA PRO A 85 2.34 -7.85 -0.66
C PRO A 85 0.91 -7.91 -1.20
N GLN A 86 -0.11 -8.09 -0.36
CA GLN A 86 -1.52 -8.21 -0.74
C GLN A 86 -2.41 -7.33 0.14
N VAL A 87 -1.82 -6.51 1.01
CA VAL A 87 -2.52 -5.69 2.01
C VAL A 87 -1.79 -4.36 2.11
N SER A 88 -2.37 -3.33 1.47
CA SER A 88 -1.77 -2.01 1.40
C SER A 88 -1.39 -1.47 2.78
N GLY A 89 -0.16 -1.00 2.91
CA GLY A 89 0.37 -0.42 4.13
C GLY A 89 1.02 0.92 3.92
N ASN A 90 2.06 1.18 4.72
CA ASN A 90 2.84 2.41 4.61
C ASN A 90 4.32 2.11 4.51
N LEU A 91 5.06 3.03 3.88
CA LEU A 91 6.51 2.91 3.69
C LEU A 91 7.28 2.83 5.02
N ALA A 92 6.77 3.42 6.11
CA ALA A 92 7.45 3.37 7.41
C ALA A 92 7.41 1.98 8.05
N ASN A 93 6.53 1.10 7.57
CA ASN A 93 6.36 -0.27 8.02
C ASN A 93 6.55 -1.28 6.88
N ASP A 94 7.38 -0.95 5.89
CA ASP A 94 7.76 -1.82 4.77
C ASP A 94 6.54 -2.43 4.06
N GLY A 95 5.55 -1.59 3.73
CA GLY A 95 4.33 -1.97 3.01
C GLY A 95 3.26 -2.68 3.85
N CYS A 96 3.49 -2.86 5.15
CA CYS A 96 2.46 -3.40 6.05
C CYS A 96 1.61 -2.31 6.72
N PRO A 97 0.31 -2.57 7.00
CA PRO A 97 -0.52 -1.70 7.82
C PRO A 97 0.07 -1.49 9.21
N ASP A 98 -0.21 -0.34 9.83
CA ASP A 98 0.17 -0.09 11.22
C ASP A 98 -0.51 -1.11 12.14
N GLU A 99 0.27 -1.74 13.03
CA GLU A 99 -0.33 -2.53 14.10
C GLU A 99 -1.15 -1.63 15.03
N PRO A 100 -2.36 -2.05 15.45
CA PRO A 100 -3.25 -1.24 16.28
C PRO A 100 -2.81 -1.27 17.75
N SER A 101 -1.57 -0.84 18.02
CA SER A 101 -0.91 -0.96 19.32
C SER A 101 -1.62 -0.17 20.43
N ASP A 102 -2.18 1.00 20.12
CA ASP A 102 -2.99 1.79 21.06
C ASP A 102 -4.34 1.10 21.37
N LEU A 103 -5.01 0.52 20.37
CA LEU A 103 -6.20 -0.31 20.54
C LEU A 103 -5.91 -1.53 21.41
N LEU A 104 -4.83 -2.27 21.11
CA LEU A 104 -4.40 -3.42 21.92
C LEU A 104 -4.04 -3.01 23.34
N SER A 105 -3.32 -1.89 23.51
CA SER A 105 -2.98 -1.38 24.84
C SER A 105 -4.23 -0.96 25.63
N PHE A 106 -5.22 -0.36 24.96
CA PHE A 106 -6.48 0.04 25.57
C PHE A 106 -7.27 -1.18 26.02
N ILE A 107 -7.50 -2.15 25.12
CA ILE A 107 -8.24 -3.39 25.40
C ILE A 107 -7.59 -4.16 26.56
N ASN A 108 -6.26 -4.26 26.59
CA ASN A 108 -5.53 -4.98 27.65
C ASN A 108 -5.37 -4.20 28.95
N SER A 109 -5.82 -2.94 29.01
CA SER A 109 -5.74 -2.12 30.22
C SER A 109 -6.96 -2.28 31.10
N GLU A 110 -6.81 -1.99 32.38
CA GLU A 110 -7.94 -1.92 33.33
C GLU A 110 -9.01 -0.88 32.95
N LYS A 111 -8.69 0.05 32.03
CA LYS A 111 -9.59 1.11 31.57
C LYS A 111 -10.64 0.61 30.56
N SER A 112 -10.44 -0.54 29.93
CA SER A 112 -11.43 -1.15 29.02
C SER A 112 -12.54 -1.90 29.75
N ARG A 113 -12.44 -2.03 31.09
CA ARG A 113 -13.42 -2.78 31.89
C ARG A 113 -14.75 -2.05 31.94
N ILE A 114 -15.76 -2.67 31.32
CA ILE A 114 -17.15 -2.23 31.34
C ILE A 114 -17.86 -2.98 32.46
N LEU A 115 -18.49 -2.24 33.38
CA LEU A 115 -19.19 -2.82 34.51
C LEU A 115 -20.69 -2.86 34.24
N PHE A 116 -21.34 -3.90 34.73
CA PHE A 116 -22.79 -4.01 34.67
C PHE A 116 -23.36 -4.13 36.07
N LYS A 117 -24.51 -3.48 36.30
CA LYS A 117 -25.29 -3.75 37.49
C LYS A 117 -25.67 -5.24 37.55
N ALA A 118 -25.85 -5.74 38.77
CA ALA A 118 -26.28 -7.11 39.00
C ALA A 118 -27.54 -7.41 38.17
N ASP A 119 -27.54 -8.57 37.52
CA ASP A 119 -28.63 -9.04 36.66
C ASP A 119 -29.04 -8.09 35.51
N SER A 120 -28.13 -7.23 35.06
CA SER A 120 -28.42 -6.22 34.05
C SER A 120 -27.44 -6.24 32.88
N SER A 121 -27.91 -5.71 31.75
CA SER A 121 -27.12 -5.31 30.57
C SER A 121 -27.17 -3.79 30.31
N SER A 122 -27.61 -3.02 31.31
CA SER A 122 -27.64 -1.56 31.25
C SER A 122 -26.24 -0.98 31.49
N LEU A 123 -25.83 -0.06 30.63
CA LEU A 123 -24.59 0.70 30.75
C LEU A 123 -24.86 2.04 31.46
N ASP A 124 -23.93 2.49 32.29
CA ASP A 124 -23.99 3.82 32.89
C ASP A 124 -23.18 4.86 32.09
N SER A 125 -23.23 6.13 32.53
CA SER A 125 -22.54 7.22 31.84
C SER A 125 -21.03 7.03 31.75
N SER A 126 -20.40 6.36 32.73
CA SER A 126 -18.96 6.12 32.72
C SER A 126 -18.58 5.00 31.75
N ASP A 127 -19.39 3.94 31.67
CA ASP A 127 -19.21 2.87 30.69
C ASP A 127 -19.35 3.40 29.25
N LEU A 128 -20.30 4.30 29.02
CA LEU A 128 -20.50 4.92 27.71
C LEU A 128 -19.25 5.70 27.24
N MET A 129 -18.57 6.41 28.15
CA MET A 129 -17.31 7.12 27.81
C MET A 129 -16.18 6.16 27.43
N ILE A 130 -16.11 4.99 28.09
CA ILE A 130 -15.14 3.94 27.75
C ILE A 130 -15.44 3.39 26.34
N ILE A 131 -16.72 3.14 26.04
CA ILE A 131 -17.14 2.63 24.74
C ILE A 131 -16.91 3.65 23.62
N ASP A 132 -17.11 4.94 23.87
CA ASP A 132 -16.81 6.00 22.89
C ASP A 132 -15.31 6.09 22.59
N THR A 133 -14.46 5.88 23.61
CA THR A 133 -13.00 5.80 23.42
C THR A 133 -12.64 4.58 22.59
N PHE A 134 -13.23 3.41 22.90
CA PHE A 134 -13.05 2.19 22.12
C PHE A 134 -13.47 2.37 20.67
N LYS A 135 -14.63 3.01 20.43
CA LYS A 135 -15.12 3.34 19.09
C LYS A 135 -14.15 4.19 18.31
N SER A 136 -13.62 5.24 18.94
CA SER A 136 -12.66 6.15 18.31
C SER A 136 -11.37 5.42 17.89
N LEU A 137 -10.97 4.39 18.64
CA LEU A 137 -9.85 3.52 18.27
C LEU A 137 -10.23 2.57 17.13
N LEU A 138 -11.44 1.98 17.12
CA LEU A 138 -11.90 1.15 16.00
C LEU A 138 -12.02 1.96 14.69
N ASP A 139 -12.49 3.20 14.75
CA ASP A 139 -12.59 4.09 13.60
C ASP A 139 -11.21 4.42 12.99
N LYS A 140 -10.14 4.35 13.79
CA LYS A 140 -8.74 4.50 13.33
C LYS A 140 -8.22 3.26 12.61
N TYR A 141 -8.80 2.08 12.87
CA TYR A 141 -8.37 0.79 12.34
C TYR A 141 -9.54 0.06 11.65
N PRO A 142 -10.07 0.58 10.53
CA PRO A 142 -11.28 0.07 9.89
C PRO A 142 -11.16 -1.38 9.42
N ASP A 143 -9.96 -1.86 9.15
CA ASP A 143 -9.69 -3.23 8.69
C ASP A 143 -9.52 -4.23 9.86
N THR A 144 -9.62 -3.77 11.12
CA THR A 144 -9.49 -4.63 12.29
C THR A 144 -10.82 -5.28 12.66
N THR A 145 -10.79 -6.60 12.88
CA THR A 145 -11.91 -7.34 13.46
C THR A 145 -11.70 -7.52 14.96
N VAL A 146 -12.68 -7.12 15.77
CA VAL A 146 -12.70 -7.33 17.22
C VAL A 146 -13.80 -8.29 17.64
N THR A 147 -13.50 -9.15 18.62
CA THR A 147 -14.49 -10.03 19.25
C THR A 147 -14.87 -9.45 20.61
N ILE A 148 -16.16 -9.21 20.81
CA ILE A 148 -16.71 -8.71 22.08
C ILE A 148 -17.33 -9.89 22.83
N GLU A 149 -16.71 -10.27 23.95
CA GLU A 149 -17.20 -11.35 24.81
C GLU A 149 -17.86 -10.79 26.07
N GLY A 150 -19.00 -11.37 26.43
CA GLY A 150 -19.71 -11.05 27.67
C GLY A 150 -19.48 -12.15 28.71
N HIS A 151 -19.38 -11.77 29.98
CA HIS A 151 -19.30 -12.72 31.09
C HIS A 151 -20.40 -12.44 32.13
N ALA A 152 -20.82 -13.49 32.84
CA ALA A 152 -21.75 -13.44 33.96
C ALA A 152 -21.22 -14.33 35.10
N SER A 153 -21.65 -14.08 36.35
CA SER A 153 -21.26 -14.94 37.47
C SER A 153 -21.90 -16.32 37.32
N SER A 154 -21.37 -17.31 38.03
CA SER A 154 -21.91 -18.67 38.04
C SER A 154 -23.20 -18.83 38.86
N ASP A 155 -23.69 -17.75 39.47
CA ASP A 155 -24.92 -17.76 40.26
C ASP A 155 -26.13 -17.94 39.33
N GLY A 156 -27.06 -18.83 39.70
CA GLY A 156 -28.23 -19.12 38.88
C GLY A 156 -27.97 -20.16 37.77
N SER A 157 -28.89 -20.26 36.81
CA SER A 157 -28.80 -21.26 35.75
C SER A 157 -27.86 -20.85 34.62
N GLU A 158 -27.07 -21.78 34.12
CA GLU A 158 -26.19 -21.59 32.95
C GLU A 158 -26.92 -20.96 31.75
N ALA A 159 -28.11 -21.49 31.40
CA ALA A 159 -28.91 -20.99 30.29
C ALA A 159 -29.34 -19.52 30.45
N TYR A 160 -29.49 -19.06 31.69
CA TYR A 160 -29.78 -17.66 31.98
C TYR A 160 -28.53 -16.80 31.84
N ASN A 161 -27.42 -17.24 32.43
CA ASN A 161 -26.15 -16.53 32.39
C ASN A 161 -25.61 -16.40 30.96
N GLN A 162 -25.81 -17.41 30.12
CA GLN A 162 -25.52 -17.36 28.69
C GLN A 162 -26.31 -16.26 27.97
N LYS A 163 -27.62 -16.14 28.21
CA LYS A 163 -28.43 -15.06 27.63
C LYS A 163 -28.06 -13.68 28.20
N LEU A 164 -27.59 -13.62 29.43
CA LEU A 164 -27.17 -12.37 30.06
C LEU A 164 -25.83 -11.88 29.47
N SER A 165 -24.84 -12.76 29.29
CA SER A 165 -23.57 -12.42 28.64
C SER A 165 -23.76 -11.96 27.19
N GLU A 166 -24.59 -12.66 26.41
CA GLU A 166 -24.92 -12.26 25.04
C GLU A 166 -25.54 -10.87 24.96
N ARG A 167 -26.49 -10.57 25.87
CA ARG A 167 -27.12 -9.23 25.95
C ARG A 167 -26.11 -8.14 26.31
N ARG A 168 -25.14 -8.43 27.18
CA ARG A 168 -24.06 -7.49 27.54
C ARG A 168 -23.15 -7.22 26.36
N ALA A 169 -22.68 -8.25 25.67
CA ALA A 169 -21.86 -8.09 24.48
C ALA A 169 -22.59 -7.31 23.38
N ALA A 170 -23.87 -7.62 23.15
CA ALA A 170 -24.70 -6.90 22.19
C ALA A 170 -24.90 -5.41 22.55
N ALA A 171 -25.00 -5.07 23.84
CA ALA A 171 -25.13 -3.69 24.30
C ALA A 171 -23.88 -2.86 23.97
N VAL A 172 -22.69 -3.43 24.19
CA VAL A 172 -21.41 -2.78 23.82
C VAL A 172 -21.30 -2.65 22.30
N LYS A 173 -21.51 -3.76 21.57
CA LYS A 173 -21.44 -3.79 20.10
C LYS A 173 -22.31 -2.74 19.44
N LYS A 174 -23.54 -2.53 19.94
CA LYS A 174 -24.50 -1.58 19.37
C LYS A 174 -24.01 -0.12 19.39
N ILE A 175 -23.08 0.21 20.27
CA ILE A 175 -22.59 1.57 20.47
C ILE A 175 -21.23 1.74 19.79
N SER A 176 -20.37 0.72 19.90
CA SER A 176 -19.00 0.76 19.37
C SER A 176 -18.90 0.54 17.85
N CYS A 177 -19.91 -0.05 17.22
CA CYS A 177 -19.94 -0.40 15.79
C CYS A 177 -21.21 0.18 15.13
#